data_AF-A0A938XX11-F1
#
_entry.id   AF-A0A938XX11-F1
#
_cell.length_a   1.000
_cell.length_b   1.000
_cell.length_c   1.000
_cell.angle_alpha   90.00
_cell.angle_beta   90.00
_cell.angle_gamma   90.00
#
_symmetry.space_group_name_H-M   'P 1'
#
loop_
_entity.id
_entity.type
_entity.pdbx_description
1 polymer ?
#
loop_
_entity_poly.entity_id
_entity_poly.type
_entity_poly.pdbx_seq_one_letter_code
_entity_poly.pdbx_strand_id
1 'polypeptide(L)' 'MEEEDLLAEYLEYEVNVYLLPSVVSPHGEPYEFGQLTACSRTGVVLQQDRLLTYIPFSSIQKIEIKPKPTLWERLTGS' A
#
# COMPACT_ATOMS: atom_id res chain seq x y z
N MET A 1 15.57 -11.94 10.65
CA MET A 1 14.20 -11.65 10.20
C MET A 1 14.38 -10.58 9.16
N GLU A 2 14.44 -10.98 7.89
CA GLU A 2 14.62 -10.02 6.79
C GLU A 2 13.34 -9.18 6.73
N GLU A 3 13.45 -7.86 6.54
CA GLU A 3 12.30 -6.94 6.50
C GLU A 3 11.23 -7.35 5.46
N GLU A 4 11.61 -8.21 4.51
CA GLU A 4 10.76 -8.87 3.51
C GLU A 4 9.61 -9.68 4.14
N ASP A 5 9.81 -10.25 5.32
CA ASP A 5 8.77 -11.04 6.00
C ASP A 5 7.69 -10.15 6.63
N LEU A 6 8.02 -8.91 7.02
CA LEU A 6 7.09 -8.04 7.74
C LEU A 6 5.94 -7.56 6.85
N LEU A 7 6.23 -7.21 5.58
CA LEU A 7 5.19 -6.76 4.66
C LEU A 7 4.29 -7.91 4.16
N ALA A 8 4.81 -9.13 4.14
CA ALA A 8 4.05 -10.32 3.74
C ALA A 8 2.86 -10.59 4.69
N GLU A 9 2.95 -10.19 5.96
CA GLU A 9 1.86 -10.29 6.94
C GLU A 9 0.66 -9.39 6.61
N TYR A 10 0.88 -8.35 5.79
CA TYR A 10 -0.12 -7.35 5.42
C TYR A 10 -0.67 -7.54 4.00
N LEU A 11 -0.43 -8.69 3.37
CA LEU A 11 -1.15 -9.03 2.13
C LEU A 11 -2.67 -8.96 2.36
N GLU A 12 -3.38 -8.48 1.34
CA GLU A 12 -4.81 -8.20 1.34
C GLU A 12 -5.27 -7.01 2.20
N TYR A 13 -4.36 -6.31 2.88
CA TYR A 13 -4.70 -5.06 3.57
C TYR A 13 -4.75 -3.90 2.57
N GLU A 14 -5.65 -2.96 2.82
CA GLU A 14 -5.61 -1.66 2.14
C GLU A 14 -4.44 -0.85 2.70
N VAL A 15 -3.69 -0.19 1.83
CA VAL A 15 -2.52 0.61 2.18
C VAL A 15 -2.50 1.92 1.40
N ASN A 16 -1.91 2.94 2.01
CA ASN A 16 -1.46 4.15 1.30
C ASN A 16 0.06 4.04 1.10
N VAL A 17 0.51 4.08 -0.15
CA VAL A 17 1.93 4.10 -0.50
C VAL A 17 2.30 5.53 -0.91
N TYR A 18 3.00 6.23 -0.04
CA TYR A 18 3.44 7.59 -0.28
C TYR A 18 4.72 7.59 -1.10
N LEU A 19 4.76 8.40 -2.15
CA LEU A 19 5.83 8.43 -3.12
C LEU A 19 6.82 9.57 -2.80
N LEU A 20 8.08 9.38 -3.22
CA LEU A 20 9.09 10.43 -3.11
C LEU A 20 8.71 11.65 -3.99
N PRO A 21 8.96 12.89 -3.53
CA PRO A 21 8.61 14.09 -4.28
C PRO A 21 9.23 14.19 -5.68
N SER A 22 10.36 13.52 -5.92
CA SER A 22 11.04 13.48 -7.22
C SER A 22 10.30 12.65 -8.28
N VAL A 23 9.34 11.82 -7.85
CA VAL A 23 8.61 10.87 -8.71
C VAL A 23 7.16 11.33 -8.91
N VAL A 24 6.64 12.16 -8.00
CA VAL A 24 5.28 12.70 -8.04
C VAL A 24 5.23 13.86 -9.02
N SER A 25 4.25 13.83 -9.94
CA SER A 25 3.96 14.97 -10.80
C SER A 25 3.52 16.17 -9.95
N PRO A 26 3.85 17.43 -10.32
CA PRO A 26 3.47 18.62 -9.53
C PRO A 26 1.96 18.76 -9.23
N HIS A 27 1.11 18.04 -9.98
CA HIS A 27 -0.34 18.03 -9.82
C HIS A 27 -0.92 16.65 -9.49
N GLY A 28 -0.06 15.66 -9.22
CA GLY A 28 -0.47 14.31 -8.84
C GLY A 28 -0.70 14.18 -7.33
N GLU A 29 -1.50 13.20 -6.95
CA GLU A 29 -1.57 12.79 -5.55
C GLU A 29 -0.19 12.28 -5.10
N PRO A 30 0.26 12.61 -3.89
CA PRO A 30 1.57 12.20 -3.39
C PRO A 30 1.61 10.74 -2.92
N TYR A 31 0.56 9.99 -3.17
CA TYR A 31 0.41 8.60 -2.76
C TYR A 31 -0.48 7.82 -3.72
N GLU A 32 -0.27 6.51 -3.73
CA GLU A 32 -1.14 5.52 -4.37
C GLU A 32 -1.90 4.77 -3.27
N PHE A 33 -3.19 4.51 -3.49
CA PHE A 33 -4.03 3.75 -2.57
C PHE A 33 -4.49 2.45 -3.22
N GLY A 34 -4.47 1.35 -2.47
CA GLY A 34 -5.03 0.10 -2.93
C GLY A 34 -4.76 -1.06 -1.97
N GLN A 35 -5.25 -2.24 -2.34
CA GLN A 35 -4.98 -3.47 -1.62
C GLN A 35 -3.56 -3.98 -1.94
N LEU A 36 -2.76 -4.27 -0.93
CA LEU A 36 -1.45 -4.90 -1.11
C LEU A 36 -1.63 -6.36 -1.55
N THR A 37 -1.27 -6.68 -2.80
CA THR A 37 -1.46 -8.03 -3.37
C THR A 37 -0.16 -8.82 -3.50
N ALA A 38 0.97 -8.14 -3.58
CA ALA A 38 2.28 -8.79 -3.54
C ALA A 38 3.35 -7.83 -2.99
N CYS A 39 4.36 -8.40 -2.33
CA CYS A 39 5.60 -7.72 -2.02
C CYS A 39 6.79 -8.57 -2.48
N SER A 40 7.87 -7.91 -2.86
CA SER A 40 9.12 -8.52 -3.29
C SER A 40 10.28 -7.69 -2.78
N ARG A 41 11.52 -8.10 -3.05
CA ARG A 41 12.71 -7.34 -2.66
C ARG A 41 12.79 -5.94 -3.29
N THR A 42 12.13 -5.74 -4.43
CA THR A 42 12.28 -4.52 -5.25
C THR A 42 11.10 -3.57 -5.13
N GLY A 43 9.98 -4.01 -4.55
CA GLY A 43 8.78 -3.20 -4.46
C GLY A 43 7.53 -4.00 -4.14
N VAL A 44 6.40 -3.33 -4.28
CA VAL A 44 5.06 -3.83 -3.94
C VAL A 44 4.12 -3.73 -5.14
N VAL A 45 3.07 -4.54 -5.12
CA VAL A 45 1.95 -4.46 -6.06
C VAL A 45 0.69 -4.10 -5.29
N LEU A 46 0.04 -3.02 -5.73
CA LEU A 46 -1.27 -2.63 -5.27
C LEU A 46 -2.33 -3.02 -6.29
N GLN A 47 -3.49 -3.44 -5.80
CA GLN A 47 -4.70 -3.56 -6.60
C GLN A 47 -5.67 -2.44 -6.24
N GLN A 48 -6.13 -1.72 -7.26
CA GLN A 48 -7.20 -0.75 -7.15
C GLN A 48 -8.25 -1.08 -8.23
N ASP A 49 -9.45 -1.47 -7.80
CA ASP A 49 -10.48 -2.04 -8.67
C ASP A 49 -9.96 -3.23 -9.51
N ARG A 50 -9.76 -2.99 -10.82
CA ARG A 50 -9.25 -3.97 -11.80
C ARG A 50 -7.83 -3.65 -12.28
N LEU A 51 -7.22 -2.59 -11.73
CA LEU A 51 -5.87 -2.16 -12.07
C LEU A 51 -4.88 -2.75 -11.06
N LEU A 52 -3.75 -3.23 -11.59
CA LEU A 52 -2.59 -3.62 -10.80
C LEU A 52 -1.48 -2.61 -11.03
N THR A 53 -0.98 -2.01 -9.95
CA THR A 53 0.07 -1.00 -9.97
C THR A 53 1.29 -1.54 -9.24
N TYR A 54 2.41 -1.68 -9.96
CA TYR A 54 3.69 -1.99 -9.33
C TYR A 54 4.39 -0.69 -8.90
N ILE A 55 4.86 -0.65 -7.65
CA ILE A 55 5.57 0.49 -7.09
C ILE A 55 6.93 0.02 -6.56
N PRO A 56 8.06 0.49 -7.14
CA PRO A 56 9.38 0.12 -6.65
C PRO A 56 9.70 0.80 -5.33
N PHE A 57 10.38 0.12 -4.40
CA PHE A 57 10.76 0.69 -3.11
C PHE A 57 11.62 1.95 -3.23
N SER A 58 12.43 2.06 -4.28
CA SER A 58 13.22 3.26 -4.58
C SER A 58 12.39 4.52 -4.80
N SER A 59 11.09 4.38 -5.06
CA SER A 59 10.14 5.49 -5.25
C SER A 59 9.26 5.72 -4.04
N ILE A 60 9.33 4.88 -3.02
CA ILE A 60 8.45 4.92 -1.84
C ILE A 60 9.12 5.71 -0.72
N GLN A 61 8.37 6.66 -0.16
CA GLN A 61 8.75 7.38 1.04
C GLN A 61 8.29 6.66 2.31
N LYS A 62 7.03 6.19 2.33
CA LYS A 62 6.45 5.43 3.45
C LYS A 62 5.25 4.60 2.96
N ILE A 63 4.97 3.52 3.68
CA ILE A 63 3.74 2.72 3.51
C ILE A 63 2.93 2.84 4.80
N GLU A 64 1.67 3.24 4.69
CA GLU A 64 0.72 3.29 5.79
C GLU A 64 -0.30 2.17 5.62
N ILE A 65 -0.33 1.23 6.57
CA ILE A 65 -1.26 0.11 6.56
C ILE A 65 -2.59 0.57 7.17
N LYS A 66 -3.69 0.43 6.43
CA LYS A 66 -5.02 0.72 6.98
C LYS A 66 -5.46 -0.45 7.87
N PRO A 67 -5.97 -0.19 9.08
CA PRO A 67 -6.52 -1.24 9.91
C PRO A 67 -7.71 -1.88 9.17
N LYS A 68 -7.77 -3.22 9.16
CA LYS A 68 -8.98 -3.91 8.69
C LYS A 68 -10.12 -3.49 9.62
N PRO A 69 -11.28 -3.06 9.08
CA PRO A 69 -12.42 -2.73 9.92
C PRO A 69 -12.74 -3.95 10.76
N THR A 70 -12.73 -3.76 12.08
CA THR A 70 -13.03 -4.77 13.07
C THR A 70 -14.45 -5.28 12.85
N LEU A 71 -14.74 -6.49 13.37
CA LEU A 71 -16.07 -7.08 13.30
C LEU A 71 -17.15 -6.14 13.89
N TRP A 72 -16.76 -5.30 14.85
CA TRP A 72 -17.59 -4.23 15.40
C TRP A 72 -17.81 -3.09 14.43
N GLU A 73 -16.76 -2.51 13.84
CA GLU A 73 -16.88 -1.42 12.85
C GLU A 73 -17.71 -1.85 11.63
N ARG A 74 -17.62 -3.13 11.23
CA ARG A 74 -18.46 -3.71 10.16
C ARG A 74 -19.94 -3.79 10.53
N LEU A 75 -20.26 -3.97 11.81
CA LEU A 75 -21.63 -4.07 12.30
C LEU A 75 -22.23 -2.70 12.68
N THR A 76 -21.39 -1.73 13.06
CA THR A 76 -21.85 -0.42 13.55
C THR A 76 -21.63 0.73 12.55
N GLY A 77 -20.86 0.52 11.48
CA GLY A 77 -20.67 1.50 10.41
C GLY A 77 -20.00 2.80 10.85
N SER A 78 -19.11 2.75 11.85
CA SER A 78 -18.23 3.88 12.20
C SER A 78 -17.07 4.01 11.24
#